data_AF-A0A167SIF0-F1
#
_entry.id   AF-A0A167SIF0-F1
#
_cell.length_a   1.000
_cell.length_b   1.000
_cell.length_c   1.000
_cell.angle_alpha   90.00
_cell.angle_beta   90.00
_cell.angle_gamma   90.00
#
_symmetry.space_group_name_H-M   'P 1'
#
loop_
_entity.id
_entity.type
_entity.pdbx_description
1 polymer ?
#
loop_
_entity_poly.entity_id
_entity_poly.type
_entity_poly.pdbx_seq_one_letter_code
_entity_poly.pdbx_strand_id
1 'polypeptide(L)'
;MATSYPANPVLSPVALQYDVHVYQTPSWFADNSFYYDTFARDGTTYFEGEYASISINSSNLYSTPANGRFTFPEVQGSVGEAAFMTGLERNSDIVFAASYAPLLGHVNGSQWTPNLIGFDAGAVILSTSYYVQQLFSLNRGDVYLPSTLPTSGGTLQWSVTKQNSTNDVFIK
;
A
#
# COMPACT_ATOMS: atom_id res chain seq x y z
N MET A 1 10.92 -10.72 -9.41
CA MET A 1 10.01 -11.89 -9.32
C MET A 1 8.79 -11.47 -8.52
N ALA A 2 7.56 -11.77 -8.97
CA ALA A 2 6.34 -11.51 -8.21
C ALA A 2 6.11 -12.59 -7.14
N THR A 3 5.81 -12.19 -5.90
CA THR A 3 5.60 -13.09 -4.76
C THR A 3 4.78 -12.43 -3.65
N SER A 4 4.08 -13.22 -2.83
CA SER A 4 3.54 -12.74 -1.54
C SER A 4 4.42 -13.15 -0.35
N TYR A 5 5.53 -13.87 -0.61
CA TYR A 5 6.46 -14.39 0.40
C TYR A 5 7.90 -14.03 0.03
N PRO A 6 8.32 -12.77 0.25
CA PRO A 6 9.66 -12.31 -0.10
C PRO A 6 10.76 -12.91 0.78
N ALA A 7 10.43 -13.46 1.95
CA ALA A 7 11.40 -13.96 2.93
C ALA A 7 11.97 -15.36 2.65
N ASN A 8 11.45 -16.11 1.66
CA ASN A 8 11.85 -17.52 1.49
C ASN A 8 11.81 -18.15 0.08
N PRO A 9 12.10 -17.46 -1.04
CA PRO A 9 12.47 -18.15 -2.26
C PRO A 9 14.00 -18.31 -2.35
N VAL A 10 14.50 -19.55 -2.35
CA VAL A 10 15.91 -19.84 -2.67
C VAL A 10 16.08 -19.76 -4.19
N LEU A 11 16.56 -18.62 -4.68
CA LEU A 11 16.84 -18.40 -6.10
C LEU A 11 18.34 -18.41 -6.39
N SER A 12 18.72 -18.93 -7.55
CA SER A 12 20.09 -18.89 -8.06
C SER A 12 20.07 -18.43 -9.53
N PRO A 13 20.68 -17.27 -9.86
CA PRO A 13 21.27 -16.29 -8.95
C PRO A 13 20.21 -15.62 -8.05
N VAL A 14 20.67 -14.98 -6.96
CA VAL A 14 19.80 -14.18 -6.09
C VAL A 14 19.19 -13.05 -6.89
N ALA A 15 17.87 -12.91 -6.84
CA ALA A 15 17.18 -11.81 -7.51
C ALA A 15 17.46 -10.49 -6.78
N LEU A 16 17.85 -9.46 -7.53
CA LEU A 16 18.11 -8.12 -6.99
C LEU A 16 16.81 -7.36 -6.67
N GLN A 17 15.69 -7.76 -7.29
CA GLN A 17 14.40 -7.10 -7.14
C GLN A 17 13.26 -8.10 -7.03
N TYR A 18 12.40 -7.87 -6.03
CA TYR A 18 11.15 -8.58 -5.86
C TYR A 18 9.97 -7.65 -6.05
N ASP A 19 8.92 -8.19 -6.65
CA ASP A 19 7.61 -7.57 -6.73
C ASP A 19 6.73 -8.27 -5.69
N VAL A 20 6.23 -7.53 -4.72
CA VAL A 20 5.49 -8.02 -3.56
C VAL A 20 4.03 -7.65 -3.72
N HIS A 21 3.16 -8.66 -3.63
CA HIS A 21 1.72 -8.49 -3.82
C HIS A 21 0.95 -8.85 -2.54
N VAL A 22 0.10 -7.95 -2.07
CA VAL A 22 -0.74 -8.16 -0.88
C VAL A 22 -2.16 -7.61 -1.03
N TYR A 23 -3.12 -8.53 -0.97
CA TYR A 23 -4.54 -8.21 -0.82
C TYR A 23 -5.00 -8.68 0.54
N GLN A 24 -5.46 -7.77 1.38
CA GLN A 24 -5.69 -8.07 2.80
C GLN A 24 -6.79 -7.22 3.44
N THR A 25 -7.07 -7.45 4.72
CA THR A 25 -8.04 -6.65 5.48
C THR A 25 -7.48 -5.28 5.89
N PRO A 26 -8.35 -4.29 6.18
CA PRO A 26 -7.89 -2.99 6.68
C PRO A 26 -6.99 -3.09 7.92
N SER A 27 -7.35 -3.97 8.86
CA SER A 27 -6.57 -4.17 10.09
C SER A 27 -5.19 -4.76 9.79
N TRP A 28 -5.10 -5.70 8.85
CA TRP A 28 -3.81 -6.28 8.46
C TRP A 28 -2.87 -5.20 7.94
N PHE A 29 -3.33 -4.26 7.11
CA PHE A 29 -2.49 -3.17 6.61
C PHE A 29 -1.96 -2.27 7.74
N ALA A 30 -2.81 -1.89 8.69
CA ALA A 30 -2.38 -1.11 9.86
C ALA A 30 -1.36 -1.89 10.72
N ASP A 31 -1.65 -3.15 11.01
CA ASP A 31 -0.82 -4.02 11.85
C ASP A 31 0.54 -4.33 11.20
N ASN A 32 0.61 -4.34 9.87
CA ASN A 32 1.80 -4.65 9.09
C ASN A 32 2.51 -3.40 8.55
N SER A 33 2.28 -2.22 9.14
CA SER A 33 3.03 -1.00 8.83
C SER A 33 4.54 -1.09 9.10
N PHE A 34 5.01 -2.15 9.75
CA PHE A 34 6.44 -2.46 10.00
C PHE A 34 6.98 -3.60 9.11
N TYR A 35 6.26 -4.00 8.05
CA TYR A 35 6.57 -5.19 7.24
C TYR A 35 8.03 -5.24 6.77
N TYR A 36 8.57 -4.10 6.29
CA TYR A 36 9.93 -4.02 5.75
C TYR A 36 11.02 -3.62 6.76
N ASP A 37 10.65 -3.23 7.99
CA ASP A 37 11.60 -2.67 8.96
C ASP A 37 12.73 -3.67 9.31
N THR A 38 12.45 -4.97 9.31
CA THR A 38 13.42 -6.02 9.65
C THR A 38 14.14 -6.65 8.46
N PHE A 39 13.83 -6.21 7.23
CA PHE A 39 14.42 -6.80 6.02
C PHE A 39 15.91 -6.48 5.90
N ALA A 40 16.68 -7.38 5.30
CA ALA A 40 18.11 -7.17 5.10
C ALA A 40 18.38 -6.04 4.09
N ARG A 41 19.39 -5.22 4.36
CA ARG A 41 19.89 -4.17 3.46
C ARG A 41 21.12 -4.69 2.70
N ASP A 42 20.93 -5.76 1.95
CA ASP A 42 22.00 -6.52 1.27
C ASP A 42 22.14 -6.22 -0.23
N GLY A 43 21.42 -5.20 -0.71
CA GLY A 43 21.34 -4.81 -2.12
C GLY A 43 20.06 -5.25 -2.81
N THR A 44 19.25 -6.10 -2.17
CA THR A 44 17.90 -6.43 -2.64
C THR A 44 16.96 -5.24 -2.46
N THR A 45 16.13 -4.96 -3.47
CA THR A 45 15.09 -3.94 -3.40
C THR A 45 13.71 -4.53 -3.71
N TYR A 46 12.66 -3.86 -3.24
CA TYR A 46 11.30 -4.34 -3.27
C TYR A 46 10.39 -3.33 -3.96
N PHE A 47 9.54 -3.85 -4.83
CA PHE A 47 8.41 -3.15 -5.42
C PHE A 47 7.16 -3.71 -4.76
N GLU A 48 6.38 -2.92 -4.04
CA GLU A 48 5.03 -3.33 -3.62
C GLU A 48 4.06 -3.17 -4.80
N GLY A 49 4.15 -4.05 -5.80
CA GLY A 49 3.54 -3.83 -7.11
C GLY A 49 2.04 -3.99 -7.15
N GLU A 50 1.46 -4.73 -6.21
CA GLU A 50 0.02 -4.83 -6.06
C GLU A 50 -0.35 -4.83 -4.58
N TYR A 51 -1.08 -3.81 -4.13
CA TYR A 51 -1.72 -3.86 -2.82
C TYR A 51 -3.11 -3.22 -2.80
N ALA A 52 -4.01 -3.81 -2.03
CA ALA A 52 -5.30 -3.19 -1.71
C ALA A 52 -5.95 -3.83 -0.48
N SER A 53 -6.64 -3.01 0.30
CA SER A 53 -7.60 -3.49 1.28
C SER A 53 -8.87 -3.92 0.56
N ILE A 54 -9.17 -5.22 0.58
CA ILE A 54 -10.24 -5.77 -0.27
C ILE A 54 -11.44 -6.31 0.50
N SER A 55 -11.32 -6.58 1.79
CA SER A 55 -12.37 -7.25 2.56
C SER A 55 -12.19 -7.06 4.06
N ILE A 56 -13.28 -7.04 4.82
CA ILE A 56 -13.23 -7.17 6.29
C ILE A 56 -13.17 -8.63 6.77
N ASN A 57 -13.38 -9.59 5.87
CA ASN A 57 -13.41 -11.01 6.18
C ASN A 57 -12.02 -11.65 6.00
N SER A 58 -11.26 -11.73 7.09
CA SER A 58 -9.92 -12.33 7.10
C SER A 58 -9.91 -13.84 6.82
N SER A 59 -11.03 -14.54 7.03
CA SER A 59 -11.14 -15.98 6.73
C SER A 59 -11.39 -16.26 5.24
N ASN A 60 -11.93 -15.29 4.49
CA ASN A 60 -12.13 -15.41 3.05
C ASN A 60 -12.12 -14.02 2.38
N LEU A 61 -10.92 -13.54 2.08
CA LEU A 61 -10.68 -12.21 1.51
C LEU A 61 -11.34 -12.02 0.13
N TYR A 62 -11.42 -13.08 -0.66
CA TYR A 62 -11.92 -13.04 -2.04
C TYR A 62 -13.40 -13.41 -2.17
N SER A 63 -14.15 -13.38 -1.06
CA SER A 63 -15.58 -13.69 -1.06
C SER A 63 -16.41 -12.62 -1.80
N THR A 64 -17.73 -12.73 -1.70
CA THR A 64 -18.69 -11.78 -2.27
C THR A 64 -18.90 -10.58 -1.34
N PRO A 65 -19.48 -9.47 -1.84
CA PRO A 65 -19.79 -8.31 -1.00
C PRO A 65 -20.67 -8.63 0.22
N ALA A 66 -21.63 -9.55 0.06
CA ALA A 66 -22.47 -10.02 1.17
C ALA A 66 -21.66 -10.69 2.30
N ASN A 67 -20.44 -11.13 2.03
CA ASN A 67 -19.54 -11.80 2.97
C ASN A 67 -18.29 -10.97 3.29
N GLY A 68 -18.38 -9.63 3.15
CA GLY A 68 -17.37 -8.69 3.62
C GLY A 68 -16.39 -8.17 2.57
N ARG A 69 -16.49 -8.58 1.30
CA ARG A 69 -15.70 -7.99 0.20
C ARG A 69 -16.14 -6.56 -0.07
N PHE A 70 -15.19 -5.65 -0.24
CA PHE A 70 -15.50 -4.28 -0.62
C PHE A 70 -15.91 -4.21 -2.09
N THR A 71 -17.04 -3.53 -2.35
CA THR A 71 -17.46 -3.22 -3.73
C THR A 71 -16.67 -2.02 -4.27
N PHE A 72 -16.44 -1.02 -3.43
CA PHE A 72 -15.59 0.15 -3.67
C PHE A 72 -14.67 0.33 -2.47
N PRO A 73 -13.52 1.02 -2.60
CA PRO A 73 -12.70 1.35 -1.44
C PRO A 73 -13.51 2.13 -0.41
N GLU A 74 -13.39 1.75 0.86
CA GLU A 74 -14.02 2.42 2.00
C GLU A 74 -12.97 3.13 2.85
N VAL A 75 -13.37 4.16 3.60
CA VAL A 75 -12.46 4.93 4.49
C VAL A 75 -11.66 4.01 5.41
N GLN A 76 -12.28 2.97 5.95
CA GLN A 76 -11.60 1.99 6.80
C GLN A 76 -10.42 1.33 6.07
N GLY A 77 -10.65 0.85 4.84
CA GLY A 77 -9.60 0.26 4.00
C GLY A 77 -8.52 1.25 3.65
N SER A 78 -8.90 2.46 3.22
CA SER A 78 -7.97 3.51 2.81
C SER A 78 -7.08 4.02 3.95
N VAL A 79 -7.61 4.11 5.18
CA VAL A 79 -6.81 4.47 6.36
C VAL A 79 -5.84 3.36 6.74
N GLY A 80 -6.26 2.09 6.64
CA GLY A 80 -5.36 0.95 6.81
C GLY A 80 -4.21 0.97 5.79
N GLU A 81 -4.54 1.19 4.51
CA GLU A 81 -3.55 1.35 3.43
C GLU A 81 -2.61 2.52 3.71
N ALA A 82 -3.12 3.68 4.13
CA ALA A 82 -2.29 4.84 4.48
C ALA A 82 -1.30 4.51 5.61
N ALA A 83 -1.77 3.80 6.65
CA ALA A 83 -0.91 3.34 7.74
C ALA A 83 0.23 2.44 7.23
N PHE A 84 -0.08 1.51 6.33
CA PHE A 84 0.93 0.67 5.67
C PHE A 84 1.91 1.49 4.82
N MET A 85 1.43 2.48 4.06
CA MET A 85 2.24 3.35 3.21
C MET A 85 3.25 4.19 4.00
N THR A 86 2.97 4.53 5.27
CA THR A 86 3.99 5.17 6.14
C THR A 86 5.20 4.27 6.35
N GLY A 87 4.98 2.94 6.42
CA GLY A 87 6.03 1.93 6.47
C GLY A 87 6.80 1.82 5.17
N LEU A 88 6.12 1.90 4.03
CA LEU A 88 6.77 1.90 2.72
C LEU A 88 7.71 3.11 2.57
N GLU A 89 7.26 4.30 2.97
CA GLU A 89 8.08 5.52 2.92
C GLU A 89 9.23 5.49 3.93
N ARG A 90 9.01 4.98 5.14
CA ARG A 90 10.07 4.78 6.15
C ARG A 90 11.18 3.82 5.68
N ASN A 91 10.81 2.82 4.88
CA ASN A 91 11.73 1.81 4.34
C ASN A 91 12.04 2.05 2.85
N SER A 92 11.92 3.28 2.37
CA SER A 92 12.18 3.61 0.96
C SER A 92 13.67 3.51 0.57
N ASP A 93 14.55 3.16 1.51
CA ASP A 93 15.93 2.74 1.25
C ASP A 93 15.98 1.41 0.47
N ILE A 94 14.99 0.53 0.68
CA ILE A 94 14.86 -0.76 0.00
C ILE A 94 13.54 -0.91 -0.76
N VAL A 95 12.48 -0.18 -0.41
CA VAL A 95 11.21 -0.15 -1.14
C VAL A 95 11.27 0.95 -2.19
N PHE A 96 11.52 0.58 -3.46
CA PHE A 96 11.78 1.57 -4.52
C PHE A 96 10.51 2.02 -5.25
N ALA A 97 9.42 1.26 -5.14
CA ALA A 97 8.14 1.57 -5.78
C ALA A 97 6.97 0.90 -5.02
N ALA A 98 5.76 1.41 -5.21
CA ALA A 98 4.53 0.82 -4.71
C ALA A 98 3.34 1.22 -5.59
N SER A 99 2.40 0.30 -5.85
CA SER A 99 1.19 0.58 -6.64
C SER A 99 -0.05 -0.15 -6.13
N TYR A 100 -1.11 0.61 -5.91
CA TYR A 100 -2.43 0.05 -5.63
C TYR A 100 -2.94 -0.74 -6.85
N ALA A 101 -3.59 -1.88 -6.60
CA ALA A 101 -4.20 -2.67 -7.66
C ALA A 101 -5.60 -3.20 -7.30
N PRO A 102 -6.52 -3.33 -8.28
CA PRO A 102 -6.42 -2.84 -9.65
C PRO A 102 -6.72 -1.34 -9.76
N LEU A 103 -6.10 -0.67 -10.74
CA LEU A 103 -6.23 0.78 -10.94
C LEU A 103 -7.64 1.22 -11.38
N LEU A 104 -8.21 0.53 -12.37
CA LEU A 104 -9.46 0.94 -13.02
C LEU A 104 -10.52 -0.16 -12.89
N GLY A 105 -11.79 0.24 -12.70
CA GLY A 105 -12.93 -0.67 -12.72
C GLY A 105 -14.15 -0.03 -13.36
N HIS A 106 -14.71 -0.67 -14.40
CA HIS A 106 -15.97 -0.21 -14.96
C HIS A 106 -17.13 -0.59 -14.01
N VAL A 107 -17.89 0.39 -13.54
CA VAL A 107 -18.94 0.18 -12.52
C VAL A 107 -20.09 -0.75 -12.94
N ASN A 108 -20.31 -0.92 -14.26
CA ASN A 108 -21.37 -1.78 -14.79
C ASN A 108 -20.88 -3.21 -15.06
N GLY A 109 -19.59 -3.50 -14.87
CA GLY A 109 -19.01 -4.80 -15.20
C GLY A 109 -17.54 -4.88 -14.84
N SER A 110 -17.25 -5.16 -13.56
CA SER A 110 -15.90 -5.45 -13.08
C SER A 110 -15.78 -6.90 -12.65
N GLN A 111 -14.65 -7.53 -12.99
CA GLN A 111 -14.32 -8.90 -12.56
C GLN A 111 -13.68 -8.91 -11.17
N TRP A 112 -13.24 -7.74 -10.67
CA TRP A 112 -12.56 -7.60 -9.39
C TRP A 112 -12.94 -6.30 -8.70
N THR A 113 -13.18 -6.35 -7.39
CA THR A 113 -13.39 -5.18 -6.55
C THR A 113 -12.55 -5.25 -5.27
N PRO A 114 -12.25 -4.14 -4.60
CA PRO A 114 -12.42 -2.77 -5.06
C PRO A 114 -11.41 -2.39 -6.16
N ASN A 115 -11.61 -1.22 -6.79
CA ASN A 115 -10.68 -0.61 -7.76
C ASN A 115 -10.36 0.83 -7.33
N LEU A 116 -9.16 1.33 -7.66
CA LEU A 116 -8.74 2.68 -7.24
C LEU A 116 -9.62 3.78 -7.83
N ILE A 117 -9.97 3.65 -9.11
CA ILE A 117 -10.80 4.58 -9.85
C ILE A 117 -11.92 3.79 -10.53
N GLY A 118 -13.16 4.13 -10.18
CA GLY A 118 -14.34 3.63 -10.86
C GLY A 118 -14.66 4.51 -12.07
N PHE A 119 -15.28 3.95 -13.11
CA PHE A 119 -15.78 4.75 -14.23
C PHE A 119 -17.00 4.11 -14.92
N ASP A 120 -17.76 4.94 -15.62
CA ASP A 120 -18.74 4.52 -16.63
C ASP A 120 -18.48 5.25 -17.97
N ALA A 121 -19.44 5.19 -18.90
CA ALA A 121 -19.30 5.81 -20.22
C ALA A 121 -19.28 7.36 -20.18
N GLY A 122 -19.69 7.99 -19.08
CA GLY A 122 -19.84 9.45 -18.96
C GLY A 122 -19.11 10.08 -17.79
N ALA A 123 -18.65 9.30 -16.80
CA ALA A 123 -18.08 9.82 -15.57
C ALA A 123 -16.94 8.96 -15.01
N VAL A 124 -16.09 9.62 -14.21
CA VAL A 124 -15.02 9.03 -13.42
C VAL A 124 -15.34 9.23 -11.94
N ILE A 125 -15.08 8.20 -11.13
CA ILE A 125 -15.35 8.16 -9.70
C ILE A 125 -14.01 7.90 -8.99
N LEU A 126 -13.56 8.90 -8.24
CA LEU A 126 -12.34 8.84 -7.45
C LEU A 126 -12.65 8.26 -6.06
N SER A 127 -12.07 7.12 -5.73
CA SER A 127 -12.32 6.43 -4.47
C SER A 127 -11.64 7.10 -3.27
N THR A 128 -11.96 6.64 -2.05
CA THR A 128 -11.23 7.05 -0.85
C THR A 128 -9.75 6.69 -0.93
N SER A 129 -9.42 5.50 -1.47
CA SER A 129 -8.03 5.08 -1.65
C SER A 129 -7.32 5.90 -2.72
N TYR A 130 -8.02 6.40 -3.75
CA TYR A 130 -7.44 7.33 -4.71
C TYR A 130 -6.90 8.58 -4.02
N TYR A 131 -7.69 9.17 -3.10
CA TYR A 131 -7.25 10.36 -2.38
C TYR A 131 -6.08 10.07 -1.43
N VAL A 132 -5.99 8.88 -0.85
CA VAL A 132 -4.81 8.45 -0.09
C VAL A 132 -3.58 8.33 -1.00
N GLN A 133 -3.69 7.66 -2.14
CA GLN A 133 -2.60 7.56 -3.12
C GLN A 133 -2.16 8.95 -3.61
N GLN A 134 -3.11 9.85 -3.88
CA GLN A 134 -2.84 11.23 -4.27
C GLN A 134 -2.13 12.00 -3.16
N LEU A 135 -2.60 11.90 -1.92
CA LEU A 135 -1.98 12.57 -0.76
C LEU A 135 -0.53 12.13 -0.60
N PHE A 136 -0.25 10.82 -0.63
CA PHE A 136 1.12 10.32 -0.48
C PHE A 136 2.01 10.65 -1.67
N SER A 137 1.51 10.57 -2.90
CA SER A 137 2.31 10.83 -4.11
C SER A 137 2.63 12.31 -4.33
N LEU A 138 1.70 13.22 -4.03
CA LEU A 138 1.89 14.65 -4.23
C LEU A 138 2.59 15.35 -3.06
N ASN A 139 2.61 14.74 -1.88
CA ASN A 139 3.24 15.28 -0.67
C ASN A 139 4.43 14.40 -0.24
N ARG A 140 5.36 14.14 -1.17
CA ARG A 140 6.53 13.29 -0.97
C ARG A 140 7.82 14.08 -1.16
N GLY A 141 8.62 14.18 -0.11
CA GLY A 141 9.97 14.74 -0.19
C GLY A 141 10.99 13.80 -0.82
N ASP A 142 12.18 14.31 -1.12
CA ASP A 142 13.33 13.55 -1.61
C ASP A 142 14.24 13.03 -0.47
N VAL A 143 13.96 13.43 0.77
CA VAL A 143 14.66 12.97 1.98
C VAL A 143 13.65 12.43 2.99
N TYR A 144 13.89 11.22 3.49
CA TYR A 144 13.20 10.71 4.67
C TYR A 144 13.82 11.31 5.95
N LEU A 145 12.98 11.82 6.85
CA LEU A 145 13.40 12.37 8.14
C LEU A 145 13.04 11.38 9.26
N PRO A 146 14.03 10.76 9.92
CA PRO A 146 13.75 9.90 11.07
C PRO A 146 13.01 10.67 12.18
N SER A 147 11.97 10.05 12.72
CA SER A 147 11.17 10.55 13.85
C SER A 147 11.03 9.48 14.93
N THR A 148 10.33 9.78 16.02
CA THR A 148 9.82 8.74 16.92
C THR A 148 9.10 7.68 16.11
N LEU A 149 9.35 6.40 16.39
CA LEU A 149 8.66 5.32 15.72
C LEU A 149 7.23 5.18 16.28
N PRO A 150 6.23 4.93 15.42
CA PRO A 150 4.93 4.48 15.86
C PRO A 150 5.02 3.18 16.67
N THR A 151 3.93 2.84 17.37
CA THR A 151 3.82 1.51 17.97
C THR A 151 3.56 0.47 16.87
N SER A 152 4.39 -0.57 16.81
CA SER A 152 4.16 -1.73 15.93
C SER A 152 2.85 -2.43 16.33
N GLY A 153 1.97 -2.69 15.36
CA GLY A 153 0.59 -3.15 15.62
C GLY A 153 -0.35 -2.07 16.17
N GLY A 154 0.07 -0.80 16.20
CA GLY A 154 -0.74 0.33 16.64
C GLY A 154 -1.61 0.91 15.53
N THR A 155 -2.67 1.63 15.92
CA THR A 155 -3.62 2.25 14.98
C THR A 155 -3.26 3.67 14.55
N LEU A 156 -2.21 4.26 15.15
CA LEU A 156 -1.68 5.57 14.78
C LEU A 156 -0.28 5.39 14.19
N GLN A 157 -0.11 5.83 12.95
CA GLN A 157 1.13 5.74 12.18
C GLN A 157 1.47 7.11 11.61
N TRP A 158 2.75 7.36 11.30
CA TRP A 158 3.18 8.57 10.60
C TRP A 158 4.47 8.35 9.82
N SER A 159 4.70 9.18 8.82
CA SER A 159 5.95 9.32 8.07
C SER A 159 6.27 10.81 7.86
N VAL A 160 7.56 11.14 7.87
CA VAL A 160 8.04 12.52 7.68
C VAL A 160 9.05 12.55 6.54
N THR A 161 8.75 13.34 5.51
CA THR A 161 9.70 13.59 4.41
C THR A 161 9.92 15.09 4.22
N LYS A 162 11.08 15.43 3.65
CA LYS A 162 11.45 16.80 3.31
C LYS A 162 11.80 16.88 1.83
N GLN A 163 11.33 17.93 1.17
CA GLN A 163 11.82 18.30 -0.17
C GLN A 163 12.99 19.28 -0.03
N ASN A 164 14.20 18.86 -0.40
CA ASN A 164 15.40 19.69 -0.20
C ASN A 164 15.38 21.00 -0.98
N SER A 165 14.82 21.01 -2.20
CA SER A 165 14.81 22.21 -3.05
C SER A 165 13.95 23.35 -2.51
N THR A 166 12.86 23.05 -1.80
CA THR A 166 11.90 24.05 -1.28
C THR A 166 11.95 24.18 0.25
N ASN A 167 12.53 23.20 0.94
CA ASN A 167 12.45 23.00 2.39
C ASN A 167 11.04 22.69 2.92
N ASP A 168 10.11 22.29 2.05
CA ASP A 168 8.80 21.80 2.48
C ASP A 168 8.97 20.51 3.29
N VAL A 169 8.21 20.40 4.38
CA VAL A 169 8.16 19.20 5.23
C VAL A 169 6.74 18.65 5.17
N PHE A 170 6.64 17.38 4.80
CA PHE A 170 5.38 16.65 4.72
C PHE A 170 5.30 15.67 5.89
N ILE A 171 4.32 15.87 6.77
CA ILE A 171 3.98 14.95 7.86
C ILE A 171 2.68 14.29 7.44
N LYS A 172 2.73 12.97 7.26
CA LYS A 172 1.58 12.15 6.86
C LYS A 172 1.33 11.09 7.91
#